data_AF-A0A528FTL9-F1
#
_entry.id   AF-A0A528FTL9-F1
#
_cell.length_a   1.000
_cell.length_b   1.000
_cell.length_c   1.000
_cell.angle_alpha   90.00
_cell.angle_beta   90.00
_cell.angle_gamma   90.00
#
_symmetry.space_group_name_H-M   'P 1'
#
loop_
_entity.id
_entity.type
_entity.pdbx_description
1 polymer ?
#
loop_
_entity_poly.entity_id
_entity_poly.type
_entity_poly.pdbx_seq_one_letter_code
_entity_poly.pdbx_strand_id
1 'polypeptide(L)'
;RQAAHLAQHLALTGHRVLAIDLDPQASLSALHGIQPELDKNPSIYEAIRYDDERKPITDVILPTNFPGLELIPASLELQEYEYDTPLA
;
A
#
# COMPACT_ATOMS: atom_id res chain seq x y z
N ARG A 1 -10.30 4.88 5.61
CA ARG A 1 -10.34 5.63 6.91
C ARG A 1 -10.54 4.73 8.14
N GLN A 2 -11.57 3.88 8.22
CA GLN A 2 -11.75 2.99 9.39
C GLN A 2 -10.54 2.05 9.61
N ALA A 3 -9.98 1.50 8.53
CA ALA A 3 -8.77 0.68 8.57
C ALA A 3 -7.56 1.41 9.16
N ALA A 4 -7.39 2.72 8.87
CA ALA A 4 -6.28 3.52 9.40
C ALA A 4 -6.36 3.65 10.93
N HIS A 5 -7.55 3.94 11.46
CA HIS A 5 -7.75 4.05 12.91
C HIS A 5 -7.54 2.71 13.62
N LEU A 6 -7.99 1.60 13.03
CA LEU A 6 -7.73 0.27 13.56
C LEU A 6 -6.23 -0.05 13.58
N ALA A 7 -5.54 0.20 12.47
CA ALA A 7 -4.09 -0.03 12.36
C ALA A 7 -3.30 0.78 13.39
N GLN A 8 -3.64 2.07 13.56
CA GLN A 8 -3.04 2.94 14.58
C GLN A 8 -3.33 2.42 16.00
N HIS A 9 -4.55 1.99 16.28
CA HIS A 9 -4.91 1.43 17.59
C HIS A 9 -4.11 0.15 17.91
N LEU A 10 -3.94 -0.73 16.93
CA LEU A 10 -3.13 -1.95 17.08
C LEU A 10 -1.65 -1.61 17.33
N ALA A 11 -1.11 -0.62 16.61
CA ALA A 11 0.27 -0.16 16.81
C ALA A 11 0.46 0.44 18.22
N LEU A 12 -0.48 1.26 18.70
CA LEU A 12 -0.45 1.84 20.06
C LEU A 12 -0.56 0.80 21.17
N THR A 13 -1.20 -0.34 20.90
CA THR A 13 -1.29 -1.45 21.86
C THR A 13 -0.06 -2.37 21.84
N GLY A 14 1.00 -1.98 21.11
CA GLY A 14 2.30 -2.65 21.10
C GLY A 14 2.47 -3.68 19.98
N HIS A 15 1.53 -3.77 19.03
CA HIS A 15 1.65 -4.68 17.91
C HIS A 15 2.51 -4.08 16.80
N ARG A 16 3.24 -4.92 16.08
CA ARG A 16 3.80 -4.56 14.78
C ARG A 16 2.71 -4.71 13.73
N VAL A 17 2.37 -3.62 13.06
CA VAL A 17 1.26 -3.59 12.11
C VAL A 17 1.81 -3.28 10.73
N LEU A 18 1.44 -4.12 9.76
CA LEU A 18 1.60 -3.83 8.35
C LEU A 18 0.21 -3.59 7.75
N ALA A 19 -0.04 -2.37 7.31
CA ALA A 19 -1.23 -2.05 6.56
C ALA A 19 -0.96 -2.22 5.06
N ILE A 20 -1.95 -2.70 4.32
CA ILE A 20 -1.87 -2.86 2.85
C ILE A 20 -3.04 -2.08 2.27
N ASP A 21 -2.73 -1.07 1.47
CA ASP A 21 -3.72 -0.30 0.73
C ASP A 21 -3.99 -1.00 -0.61
N LEU A 22 -5.24 -1.34 -0.87
CA LEU A 22 -5.71 -2.00 -2.10
C LEU A 22 -6.73 -1.15 -2.85
N ASP A 23 -6.92 0.10 -2.43
CA ASP A 23 -7.79 1.05 -3.11
C ASP A 23 -6.92 1.87 -4.08
N PRO A 24 -7.16 1.87 -5.40
CA PRO A 24 -6.39 2.67 -6.36
C PRO A 24 -6.34 4.17 -6.02
N GLN A 25 -7.31 4.68 -5.25
CA GLN A 25 -7.32 6.07 -4.77
C GLN A 25 -6.35 6.31 -3.60
N ALA A 26 -5.68 5.26 -3.12
CA ALA A 26 -4.65 5.25 -2.09
C ALA A 26 -5.03 6.05 -0.84
N SER A 27 -6.30 5.97 -0.44
CA SER A 27 -6.87 6.80 0.61
C SER A 27 -6.27 6.51 2.00
N LEU A 28 -5.74 5.31 2.21
CA LEU A 28 -4.98 4.96 3.43
C LEU A 28 -3.55 5.50 3.36
N SER A 29 -2.92 5.39 2.18
CA SER A 29 -1.58 5.92 1.92
C SER A 29 -1.50 7.43 2.13
N ALA A 30 -2.46 8.17 1.59
CA ALA A 30 -2.55 9.62 1.73
C ALA A 30 -2.68 10.07 3.20
N LEU A 31 -3.36 9.29 4.05
CA LEU A 31 -3.47 9.60 5.48
C LEU A 31 -2.14 9.51 6.22
N HIS A 32 -1.20 8.70 5.71
CA HIS A 32 0.15 8.55 6.23
C HIS A 32 1.17 9.42 5.49
N GLY A 33 0.71 10.34 4.63
CA GLY A 33 1.55 11.30 3.91
C GLY A 33 2.22 10.73 2.66
N ILE A 34 1.85 9.53 2.23
CA ILE A 34 2.34 8.91 1.00
C ILE A 34 1.37 9.23 -0.13
N GLN A 35 1.82 9.96 -1.14
CA GLN A 35 1.01 10.36 -2.29
C GLN A 35 1.54 9.69 -3.55
N PRO A 36 0.87 8.63 -4.06
CA PRO A 36 1.40 7.86 -5.20
C PRO A 36 1.65 8.68 -6.46
N GLU A 37 0.88 9.77 -6.65
CA GLU A 37 1.00 10.64 -7.82
C GLU A 37 2.22 11.57 -7.77
N LEU A 38 2.67 11.91 -6.56
CA LEU A 38 3.80 12.82 -6.33
C LEU A 38 5.08 12.08 -5.96
N ASP A 39 4.94 11.04 -5.14
CA ASP A 39 6.01 10.21 -4.65
C ASP A 39 6.16 9.00 -5.56
N LYS A 40 7.35 8.80 -6.13
CA LYS A 40 7.70 7.61 -6.95
C LYS A 40 7.95 6.38 -6.07
N ASN A 41 7.08 6.19 -5.08
CA ASN A 41 7.18 5.11 -4.12
C ASN A 41 6.70 3.79 -4.75
N PRO A 42 7.33 2.66 -4.41
CA PRO A 42 6.81 1.36 -4.81
C PRO A 42 5.45 1.09 -4.17
N SER A 43 4.56 0.40 -4.90
CA SER A 43 3.21 0.08 -4.48
C SER A 43 2.97 -1.43 -4.45
N ILE A 44 1.77 -1.83 -4.00
CA ILE A 44 1.34 -3.22 -4.07
C ILE A 44 1.35 -3.78 -5.50
N TYR A 45 1.21 -2.92 -6.52
CA TYR A 45 1.22 -3.30 -7.93
C TYR A 45 2.53 -4.02 -8.30
N GLU A 46 3.68 -3.49 -7.90
CA GLU A 46 4.97 -4.13 -8.19
C GLU A 46 5.14 -5.51 -7.55
N ALA A 47 4.41 -5.81 -6.48
CA ALA A 47 4.47 -7.11 -5.82
C ALA A 47 3.55 -8.16 -6.44
N ILE A 48 2.45 -7.73 -7.10
CA ILE A 48 1.39 -8.61 -7.63
C ILE A 48 1.41 -8.76 -9.16
N ARG A 49 2.14 -7.91 -9.88
CA ARG A 49 2.31 -8.03 -11.34
C ARG A 49 2.90 -9.38 -11.75
N TYR A 50 2.55 -9.84 -12.97
CA TYR A 50 2.89 -11.17 -13.48
C TYR A 50 4.14 -11.22 -14.38
N ASP A 51 4.71 -10.08 -14.72
CA ASP A 51 5.91 -10.00 -15.56
C ASP A 51 7.21 -10.12 -14.73
N ASP A 52 8.33 -10.10 -15.45
CA ASP A 52 9.67 -10.22 -14.87
C ASP A 52 10.10 -9.02 -14.02
N GLU A 53 9.34 -7.91 -14.02
CA GLU A 53 9.61 -6.74 -13.18
C GLU A 53 8.96 -6.84 -11.79
N ARG A 54 8.31 -7.97 -11.48
CA ARG A 54 7.76 -8.24 -10.16
C ARG A 54 8.83 -8.14 -9.06
N LYS A 55 8.53 -7.36 -8.03
CA LYS A 55 9.41 -7.18 -6.86
C LYS A 55 8.96 -8.05 -5.68
N PRO A 56 9.89 -8.45 -4.79
CA PRO A 56 9.53 -9.02 -3.49
C PRO A 56 8.61 -8.08 -2.70
N ILE A 57 7.61 -8.63 -2.00
CA ILE A 57 6.67 -7.84 -1.20
C ILE A 57 7.37 -7.02 -0.10
N THR A 58 8.54 -7.47 0.36
CA THR A 58 9.37 -6.76 1.34
C THR A 58 9.93 -5.45 0.82
N ASP A 59 10.10 -5.32 -0.50
CA ASP A 59 10.72 -4.17 -1.14
C ASP A 59 9.73 -3.03 -1.39
N VAL A 60 8.43 -3.30 -1.16
CA VAL A 60 7.33 -2.34 -1.31
C VAL A 60 6.74 -1.90 0.04
N ILE A 61 7.36 -2.33 1.16
CA ILE A 61 6.97 -1.91 2.51
C ILE A 61 7.62 -0.56 2.81
N LEU A 62 6.80 0.43 3.16
CA LEU A 62 7.24 1.77 3.53
C LEU A 62 6.99 2.04 5.01
N PRO A 63 7.92 2.74 5.70
CA PRO A 63 7.66 3.24 7.03
C PRO A 63 6.60 4.34 6.96
N THR A 64 5.72 4.39 7.96
CA THR A 64 4.80 5.53 8.12
C THR A 64 5.35 6.54 9.11
N ASN A 65 4.67 7.68 9.21
CA ASN A 65 4.88 8.65 10.29
C ASN A 65 4.40 8.16 11.68
N PHE A 66 3.87 6.94 11.78
CA PHE A 66 3.33 6.37 13.02
C PHE A 66 4.19 5.19 13.50
N PRO A 67 4.80 5.26 14.70
CA PRO A 67 5.64 4.19 15.21
C PRO A 67 4.92 2.84 15.31
N GLY A 68 5.58 1.77 14.88
CA GLY A 68 5.02 0.41 14.89
C GLY A 68 4.03 0.12 13.77
N LEU A 69 3.81 1.08 12.85
CA LEU A 69 2.96 0.93 11.67
C LEU A 69 3.77 1.14 10.39
N GLU A 70 3.79 0.11 9.57
CA GLU A 70 4.34 0.11 8.21
C GLU A 70 3.19 0.00 7.21
N LEU A 71 3.40 0.45 5.97
CA LEU A 71 2.38 0.50 4.93
C LEU A 71 2.94 0.00 3.60
N ILE A 72 2.17 -0.83 2.91
CA ILE A 72 2.31 -1.03 1.46
C ILE A 72 1.26 -0.13 0.78
N PRO A 73 1.67 0.89 0.01
CA PRO A 73 0.72 1.80 -0.61
C PRO A 73 0.07 1.19 -1.85
N ALA A 74 -1.08 1.73 -2.22
CA ALA A 74 -1.71 1.48 -3.50
C ALA A 74 -1.23 2.49 -4.55
N SER A 75 -1.48 2.21 -5.82
CA SER A 75 -1.21 3.14 -6.90
C SER A 75 -2.31 3.05 -7.96
N LEU A 76 -2.40 4.07 -8.83
CA LEU A 76 -3.45 4.13 -9.87
C LEU A 76 -3.30 2.99 -10.88
N GLU A 77 -2.09 2.47 -11.09
CA GLU A 77 -1.81 1.30 -11.93
C GLU A 77 -2.57 0.04 -11.44
N LEU A 78 -2.96 0.00 -10.16
CA LEU A 78 -3.82 -1.06 -9.63
C LEU A 78 -5.19 -1.08 -10.31
N GLN A 79 -5.73 0.08 -10.66
CA GLN A 79 -6.99 0.19 -11.39
C GLN A 79 -6.84 -0.41 -12.78
N GLU A 80 -5.76 -0.09 -13.51
CA GLU A 80 -5.50 -0.63 -14.84
C GLU A 80 -5.40 -2.17 -14.81
N TYR A 81 -4.73 -2.71 -13.80
CA TYR A 81 -4.63 -4.16 -13.59
C TYR A 81 -5.99 -4.84 -13.33
N GLU A 82 -6.87 -4.22 -12.54
CA GLU A 82 -8.23 -4.73 -12.32
C GLU A 82 -9.07 -4.76 -13.61
N TYR A 83 -8.78 -3.88 -14.58
CA TYR A 83 -9.44 -3.85 -15.90
C TYR A 83 -8.84 -4.80 -16.93
N ASP A 84 -7.55 -5.14 -16.83
CA ASP A 84 -6.86 -6.07 -17.74
C ASP A 84 -7.03 -7.55 -17.34
N THR A 85 -7.10 -7.84 -16.03
CA THR A 85 -7.31 -9.20 -15.49
C THR A 85 -8.60 -9.92 -15.98
N PRO A 86 -9.73 -9.25 -16.26
CA PRO A 86 -10.94 -9.87 -16.83
C PRO A 86 -10.79 -10.37 -18.27
N LEU A 87 -9.73 -9.96 -18.99
CA LEU A 87 -9.53 -10.24 -20.43
C LEU A 87 -8.45 -11.31 -20.71
N ALA A 88 -7.81 -11.86 -19.68
CA ALA A 88 -6.76 -12.89 -19.77
C ALA A 88 -7.25 -14.30 -19.41
#